data_AF-A0A9W8PZD3-F1
#
_entry.id   AF-A0A9W8PZD3-F1
#
_cell.length_a   1.000
_cell.length_b   1.000
_cell.length_c   1.000
_cell.angle_alpha   90.00
_cell.angle_beta   90.00
_cell.angle_gamma   90.00
#
_symmetry.space_group_name_H-M   'P 1'
#
loop_
_entity.id
_entity.type
_entity.pdbx_description
1 polymer ?
#
loop_
_entity_poly.entity_id
_entity_poly.type
_entity_poly.pdbx_seq_one_letter_code
_entity_poly.pdbx_strand_id
1 'polypeptide(L)'
;MSYLADKLKVNMENAELLVALELVQAPAVGVITRKGYVDGWKVAGAGTTHQEHAAHIRRLIKSLSSDQALFRKVYRHTFVAGRETDQKALSLETAVVYWDILFKSPGMEWKTANHNWLQLWKDFLTAKWTRSVNKDMWNMTHEFAVKSLSDESLSFWNEDGAWPSVIDDFVEWCREKGIGKADGMDVDN
;
A
#
# COMPACT_ATOMS: atom_id res chain seq x y z
N MET A 1 12.49 -18.86 -6.37
CA MET A 1 11.30 -18.19 -6.96
C MET A 1 10.46 -19.07 -7.89
N SER A 2 10.89 -20.29 -8.26
CA SER A 2 10.08 -21.25 -9.06
C SER A 2 8.77 -21.67 -8.41
N TYR A 3 8.68 -21.74 -7.08
CA TYR A 3 7.44 -22.14 -6.40
C TYR A 3 6.25 -21.20 -6.69
N LEU A 4 6.41 -19.89 -6.46
CA LEU A 4 5.32 -18.92 -6.62
C LEU A 4 4.86 -18.82 -8.08
N ALA A 5 5.81 -18.69 -9.02
CA ALA A 5 5.50 -18.59 -10.43
C ALA A 5 5.02 -19.92 -11.02
N ASP A 6 5.69 -21.04 -10.77
CA ASP A 6 5.40 -22.28 -11.48
C ASP A 6 4.25 -23.07 -10.85
N LYS A 7 4.19 -23.13 -9.52
CA LYS A 7 3.20 -23.93 -8.78
C LYS A 7 1.95 -23.14 -8.44
N LEU A 8 2.11 -21.89 -7.99
CA LEU A 8 0.98 -21.05 -7.60
C LEU A 8 0.45 -20.14 -8.71
N LYS A 9 1.20 -19.99 -9.80
CA LYS A 9 0.86 -19.11 -10.93
C LYS A 9 0.69 -17.64 -10.52
N VAL A 10 1.47 -17.22 -9.53
CA VAL A 10 1.50 -15.82 -9.06
C VAL A 10 2.26 -14.97 -10.07
N ASN A 11 1.69 -13.83 -10.44
CA ASN A 11 2.42 -12.82 -11.19
C ASN A 11 3.44 -12.12 -10.27
N MET A 12 4.70 -12.10 -10.71
CA MET A 12 5.83 -11.57 -9.94
C MET A 12 6.00 -10.04 -10.08
N GLU A 13 5.26 -9.41 -10.99
CA GLU A 13 5.41 -8.00 -11.36
C GLU A 13 4.28 -7.11 -10.83
N ASN A 14 3.30 -7.68 -10.13
CA ASN A 14 2.14 -6.95 -9.60
C ASN A 14 1.87 -7.31 -8.12
N ALA A 15 0.74 -6.83 -7.60
CA ALA A 15 0.36 -7.02 -6.19
C ALA A 15 0.17 -8.48 -5.78
N GLU A 16 0.05 -9.43 -6.70
CA GLU A 16 -0.07 -10.85 -6.39
C GLU A 16 1.16 -11.40 -5.66
N LEU A 17 2.36 -10.92 -6.04
CA LEU A 17 3.59 -11.23 -5.31
C LEU A 17 3.47 -10.79 -3.85
N LEU A 18 3.01 -9.56 -3.61
CA LEU A 18 2.89 -9.00 -2.27
C LEU A 18 1.89 -9.76 -1.40
N VAL A 19 0.78 -10.22 -1.99
CA VAL A 19 -0.17 -11.13 -1.33
C VAL A 19 0.51 -12.44 -0.91
N ALA A 20 1.29 -13.04 -1.80
CA ALA A 20 2.00 -14.28 -1.49
C ALA A 20 3.06 -14.09 -0.40
N LEU A 21 3.80 -12.96 -0.43
CA LEU A 21 4.79 -12.62 0.58
C LEU A 21 4.16 -12.36 1.95
N GLU A 22 3.00 -11.72 2.00
CA GLU A 22 2.23 -11.55 3.24
C GLU A 22 1.77 -12.90 3.79
N LEU A 23 1.18 -13.77 2.97
CA LEU A 23 0.65 -15.05 3.44
C LEU A 23 1.73 -15.90 4.11
N VAL A 24 2.93 -15.95 3.53
CA VAL A 24 4.06 -16.72 4.09
C VAL A 24 4.94 -15.92 5.04
N GLN A 25 4.54 -14.68 5.37
CA GLN A 25 5.27 -13.75 6.24
C GLN A 25 6.76 -13.66 5.83
N ALA A 26 7.01 -13.49 4.54
CA ALA A 26 8.35 -13.42 3.97
C ALA A 26 9.14 -12.24 4.58
N PRO A 27 10.37 -12.45 5.09
CA PRO A 27 11.15 -11.39 5.71
C PRO A 27 11.76 -10.41 4.71
N ALA A 28 11.91 -10.81 3.45
CA ALA A 28 12.43 -10.01 2.35
C ALA A 28 11.88 -10.54 1.01
N VAL A 29 11.80 -9.68 -0.01
CA VAL A 29 11.50 -10.13 -1.38
C VAL A 29 12.51 -11.18 -1.83
N GLY A 30 12.01 -12.25 -2.45
CA GLY A 30 12.83 -13.38 -2.89
C GLY A 30 13.14 -14.42 -1.80
N VAL A 31 12.77 -14.17 -0.54
CA VAL A 31 13.05 -15.07 0.59
C VAL A 31 11.75 -15.66 1.16
N ILE A 32 11.62 -16.99 1.11
CA ILE A 32 10.55 -17.72 1.80
C ILE A 32 11.21 -18.65 2.82
N THR A 33 10.98 -18.41 4.11
CA THR A 33 11.51 -19.28 5.16
C THR A 33 10.66 -20.54 5.30
N ARG A 34 11.25 -21.66 5.74
CA ARG A 34 10.48 -22.89 6.02
C ARG A 34 9.38 -22.64 7.04
N LYS A 35 9.67 -21.87 8.08
CA LYS A 35 8.70 -21.50 9.13
C LYS A 35 7.55 -20.69 8.53
N GLY A 36 7.85 -19.62 7.80
CA GLY A 36 6.84 -18.77 7.16
C GLY A 36 5.96 -19.53 6.16
N TYR A 37 6.56 -20.43 5.37
CA TYR A 37 5.81 -21.33 4.50
C TYR A 37 4.83 -22.22 5.27
N VAL A 38 5.33 -22.98 6.27
CA VAL A 38 4.52 -23.96 7.00
C VAL A 38 3.42 -23.26 7.82
N ASP A 39 3.80 -22.22 8.56
CA ASP A 39 2.87 -21.50 9.43
C ASP A 39 1.83 -20.72 8.61
N GLY A 40 2.25 -20.07 7.52
CA GLY A 40 1.37 -19.32 6.63
C GLY A 40 0.25 -20.19 6.04
N TRP A 41 0.60 -21.34 5.47
CA TRP A 41 -0.39 -22.26 4.90
C TRP A 41 -1.27 -22.92 5.97
N LYS A 42 -0.70 -23.22 7.15
CA LYS A 42 -1.47 -23.74 8.29
C LYS A 42 -2.52 -22.73 8.76
N VAL A 43 -2.14 -21.46 8.91
CA VAL A 43 -3.06 -20.38 9.30
C VAL A 43 -4.10 -20.10 8.22
N ALA A 44 -3.70 -20.15 6.94
CA ALA A 44 -4.60 -19.96 5.80
C ALA A 44 -5.67 -21.07 5.68
N GLY A 45 -5.44 -22.25 6.28
CA GLY A 45 -6.36 -23.38 6.23
C GLY A 45 -6.61 -23.89 4.80
N ALA A 46 -5.64 -23.69 3.91
CA ALA A 46 -5.77 -23.92 2.47
C ALA A 46 -5.45 -25.35 2.03
N GLY A 47 -5.42 -26.33 2.93
CA GLY A 47 -4.99 -27.69 2.60
C GLY A 47 -3.47 -27.84 2.52
N THR A 48 -2.99 -28.85 1.80
CA THR A 48 -1.55 -29.18 1.71
C THR A 48 -1.04 -29.29 0.27
N THR A 49 -1.93 -29.25 -0.72
CA THR A 49 -1.55 -29.36 -2.13
C THR A 49 -1.28 -27.99 -2.75
N HIS A 50 -0.43 -27.95 -3.77
CA HIS A 50 -0.16 -26.71 -4.50
C HIS A 50 -1.40 -26.16 -5.20
N GLN A 51 -2.34 -27.03 -5.62
CA GLN A 51 -3.58 -26.62 -6.27
C GLN A 51 -4.48 -25.85 -5.30
N GLU A 52 -4.62 -26.32 -4.06
CA GLU A 52 -5.41 -25.64 -3.04
C GLU A 52 -4.75 -24.32 -2.60
N HIS A 53 -3.42 -24.33 -2.45
CA HIS A 53 -2.64 -23.11 -2.21
C HIS A 53 -2.85 -22.06 -3.32
N ALA A 54 -2.79 -22.49 -4.59
CA ALA A 54 -3.01 -21.61 -5.73
C ALA A 54 -4.45 -21.07 -5.78
N ALA A 55 -5.44 -21.90 -5.42
CA ALA A 55 -6.83 -21.48 -5.34
C ALA A 55 -7.05 -20.45 -4.22
N HIS A 56 -6.41 -20.64 -3.06
CA HIS A 56 -6.46 -19.70 -1.95
C HIS A 56 -5.87 -18.34 -2.32
N ILE A 57 -4.67 -18.31 -2.90
CA ILE A 57 -4.02 -17.06 -3.34
C ILE A 57 -4.88 -16.33 -4.37
N ARG A 58 -5.42 -17.04 -5.38
CA ARG A 58 -6.35 -16.43 -6.36
C ARG A 58 -7.57 -15.80 -5.71
N ARG A 59 -8.12 -16.43 -4.65
CA ARG A 59 -9.24 -15.85 -3.89
C ARG A 59 -8.83 -14.57 -3.18
N LEU A 60 -7.66 -14.55 -2.52
CA LEU A 60 -7.15 -13.35 -1.86
C LEU A 60 -6.90 -12.21 -2.86
N ILE A 61 -6.29 -12.50 -4.01
CA ILE A 61 -6.06 -11.53 -5.08
C ILE A 61 -7.38 -10.93 -5.56
N LYS A 62 -8.41 -11.76 -5.77
CA LYS A 62 -9.74 -11.29 -6.22
C LYS A 62 -10.41 -10.35 -5.20
N SER A 63 -10.17 -10.54 -3.91
CA SER A 63 -10.72 -9.68 -2.85
C SER A 63 -9.81 -8.51 -2.47
N LEU A 64 -8.57 -8.44 -2.99
CA LEU A 64 -7.54 -7.52 -2.53
C LEU A 64 -7.96 -6.04 -2.61
N SER A 65 -8.62 -5.65 -3.69
CA SER A 65 -9.05 -4.26 -3.91
C SER A 65 -10.28 -3.85 -3.08
N SER A 66 -11.09 -4.82 -2.63
CA SER A 66 -12.36 -4.56 -1.91
C SER A 66 -12.32 -4.88 -0.42
N ASP A 67 -11.44 -5.79 0.01
CA ASP A 67 -11.26 -6.16 1.42
C ASP A 67 -10.19 -5.27 2.05
N GLN A 68 -10.63 -4.23 2.75
CA GLN A 68 -9.73 -3.28 3.43
C GLN A 68 -8.83 -3.95 4.48
N ALA A 69 -9.30 -5.02 5.14
CA ALA A 69 -8.51 -5.70 6.15
C ALA A 69 -7.37 -6.51 5.51
N LEU A 70 -7.66 -7.19 4.40
CA LEU A 70 -6.66 -7.87 3.59
C LEU A 70 -5.65 -6.87 2.99
N PHE A 71 -6.14 -5.82 2.32
CA PHE A 71 -5.27 -4.82 1.71
C PHE A 71 -4.32 -4.20 2.74
N ARG A 72 -4.84 -3.84 3.92
CA ARG A 72 -4.02 -3.29 5.01
C ARG A 72 -2.92 -4.26 5.48
N LYS A 73 -3.20 -5.57 5.55
CA LYS A 73 -2.16 -6.56 5.90
C LYS A 73 -1.07 -6.62 4.84
N VAL A 74 -1.47 -6.72 3.57
CA VAL A 74 -0.54 -6.77 2.43
C VAL A 74 0.29 -5.50 2.33
N TYR A 75 -0.35 -4.33 2.45
CA TYR A 75 0.30 -3.02 2.45
C TYR A 75 1.34 -2.91 3.57
N ARG A 76 0.97 -3.27 4.81
CA ARG A 76 1.89 -3.21 5.97
C ARG A 76 3.05 -4.20 5.83
N HIS A 77 2.79 -5.41 5.34
CA HIS A 77 3.83 -6.42 5.15
C HIS A 77 4.78 -6.07 4.01
N THR A 78 4.32 -5.37 2.99
CA THR A 78 5.16 -4.91 1.88
C THR A 78 6.34 -4.05 2.37
N PHE A 79 6.12 -3.20 3.37
CA PHE A 79 7.22 -2.47 4.02
C PHE A 79 8.26 -3.40 4.67
N VAL A 80 7.79 -4.48 5.31
CA VAL A 80 8.67 -5.45 5.98
C VAL A 80 9.48 -6.23 4.97
N ALA A 81 8.86 -6.71 3.90
CA ALA A 81 9.54 -7.48 2.85
C ALA A 81 10.39 -6.61 1.91
N GLY A 82 10.03 -5.34 1.76
CA GLY A 82 10.68 -4.42 0.83
C GLY A 82 11.90 -3.69 1.37
N ARG A 83 12.07 -3.63 2.70
CA ARG A 83 13.24 -3.03 3.34
C ARG A 83 14.39 -4.03 3.38
N GLU A 84 15.61 -3.51 3.32
CA GLU A 84 16.80 -4.32 3.53
C GLU A 84 16.87 -4.84 4.97
N THR A 85 17.45 -6.03 5.14
CA THR A 85 17.78 -6.59 6.46
C THR A 85 18.60 -5.56 7.22
N ASP A 86 18.15 -5.16 8.41
CA ASP A 86 18.73 -4.11 9.29
C ASP A 86 18.29 -2.66 9.05
N GLN A 87 17.65 -2.35 7.92
CA GLN A 87 17.11 -1.00 7.69
C GLN A 87 15.75 -0.81 8.36
N LYS A 88 15.52 0.38 8.92
CA LYS A 88 14.24 0.79 9.55
C LYS A 88 13.34 1.62 8.62
N ALA A 89 13.77 1.84 7.39
CA ALA A 89 13.09 2.65 6.39
C ALA A 89 13.32 2.08 4.98
N LEU A 90 12.43 2.44 4.06
CA LEU A 90 12.61 2.24 2.63
C LEU A 90 13.30 3.48 2.02
N SER A 91 14.08 3.30 0.97
CA SER A 91 14.41 4.44 0.11
C SER A 91 13.11 5.00 -0.52
N LEU A 92 13.12 6.28 -0.87
CA LEU A 92 11.97 6.90 -1.52
C LEU A 92 11.63 6.20 -2.85
N GLU A 93 12.64 5.88 -3.66
CA GLU A 93 12.49 5.18 -4.94
C GLU A 93 11.80 3.82 -4.75
N THR A 94 12.27 3.01 -3.81
CA THR A 94 11.68 1.70 -3.52
C THR A 94 10.24 1.84 -3.00
N ALA A 95 9.97 2.83 -2.15
CA ALA A 95 8.61 3.08 -1.65
C ALA A 95 7.64 3.46 -2.79
N VAL A 96 8.06 4.32 -3.72
CA VAL A 96 7.27 4.69 -4.90
C VAL A 96 6.95 3.49 -5.78
N VAL A 97 7.93 2.61 -6.03
CA VAL A 97 7.69 1.37 -6.79
C VAL A 97 6.65 0.49 -6.11
N TYR A 98 6.72 0.31 -4.80
CA TYR A 98 5.73 -0.49 -4.09
C TYR A 98 4.35 0.16 -4.05
N TRP A 99 4.26 1.48 -3.96
CA TRP A 99 2.98 2.18 -4.09
C TRP A 99 2.37 2.00 -5.48
N ASP A 100 3.18 2.06 -6.55
CA ASP A 100 2.70 1.78 -7.91
C ASP A 100 2.17 0.34 -8.07
N ILE A 101 2.76 -0.63 -7.37
CA ILE A 101 2.29 -2.02 -7.37
C ILE A 101 1.01 -2.18 -6.53
N LEU A 102 0.99 -1.63 -5.31
CA LEU A 102 -0.11 -1.77 -4.36
C LEU A 102 -1.37 -1.04 -4.81
N PHE A 103 -1.21 0.15 -5.39
CA PHE A 103 -2.33 1.01 -5.78
C PHE A 103 -2.73 0.87 -7.25
N LYS A 104 -2.40 -0.27 -7.87
CA LYS A 104 -2.77 -0.65 -9.23
C LYS A 104 -3.40 -2.04 -9.22
N SER A 105 -4.32 -2.30 -10.14
CA SER A 105 -4.96 -3.63 -10.30
C SER A 105 -3.92 -4.77 -10.30
N PRO A 106 -4.11 -5.84 -9.49
CA PRO A 106 -5.32 -6.19 -8.73
C PRO A 106 -5.44 -5.55 -7.33
N GLY A 107 -4.52 -4.67 -6.95
CA GLY A 107 -4.58 -3.89 -5.72
C GLY A 107 -5.68 -2.82 -5.71
N MET A 108 -5.71 -2.01 -4.66
CA MET A 108 -6.72 -0.96 -4.46
C MET A 108 -6.31 0.30 -5.20
N GLU A 109 -7.04 0.75 -6.22
CA GLU A 109 -6.68 2.00 -6.90
C GLU A 109 -6.84 3.21 -5.97
N TRP A 110 -5.77 3.98 -5.75
CA TRP A 110 -5.83 5.24 -5.01
C TRP A 110 -6.17 6.39 -5.97
N LYS A 111 -7.41 6.33 -6.47
CA LYS A 111 -7.96 7.24 -7.47
C LYS A 111 -9.47 7.34 -7.29
N THR A 112 -10.01 8.52 -7.54
CA THR A 112 -11.44 8.79 -7.60
C THR A 112 -11.84 9.32 -8.98
N ALA A 113 -13.10 9.76 -9.14
CA ALA A 113 -13.56 10.36 -10.39
C ALA A 113 -12.81 11.66 -10.73
N ASN A 114 -12.46 12.47 -9.72
CA ASN A 114 -11.85 13.78 -9.94
C ASN A 114 -10.32 13.77 -9.78
N HIS A 115 -9.76 12.87 -8.95
CA HIS A 115 -8.35 12.94 -8.57
C HIS A 115 -7.63 11.60 -8.71
N ASN A 116 -6.45 11.62 -9.33
CA ASN A 116 -5.48 10.54 -9.26
C ASN A 116 -4.54 10.78 -8.06
N TRP A 117 -4.98 10.38 -6.87
CA TRP A 117 -4.27 10.65 -5.63
C TRP A 117 -2.88 10.04 -5.57
N LEU A 118 -2.69 8.82 -6.11
CA LEU A 118 -1.36 8.22 -6.22
C LEU A 118 -0.40 9.11 -7.02
N GLN A 119 -0.85 9.66 -8.14
CA GLN A 119 -0.02 10.55 -8.95
C GLN A 119 0.28 11.85 -8.22
N LEU A 120 -0.71 12.45 -7.57
CA LEU A 120 -0.52 13.66 -6.75
C LEU A 120 0.53 13.43 -5.65
N TRP A 121 0.44 12.30 -4.94
CA TRP A 121 1.41 11.91 -3.92
C TRP A 121 2.82 11.77 -4.48
N LYS A 122 2.98 11.09 -5.63
CA LYS A 122 4.29 10.93 -6.30
C LYS A 122 4.87 12.26 -6.77
N ASP A 123 4.05 13.13 -7.33
CA ASP A 123 4.48 14.46 -7.79
C ASP A 123 4.93 15.33 -6.62
N PHE A 124 4.17 15.32 -5.52
CA PHE A 124 4.56 15.99 -4.28
C PHE A 124 5.90 15.47 -3.74
N LEU A 125 6.03 14.15 -3.60
CA LEU A 125 7.27 13.55 -3.09
C LEU A 125 8.47 13.90 -3.97
N THR A 126 8.30 13.87 -5.30
CA THR A 126 9.36 14.26 -6.25
C THR A 126 9.74 15.74 -6.11
N ALA A 127 8.77 16.61 -5.85
CA ALA A 127 9.00 18.06 -5.77
C ALA A 127 9.54 18.51 -4.40
N LYS A 128 9.15 17.83 -3.31
CA LYS A 128 9.31 18.35 -1.94
C LYS A 128 9.99 17.38 -0.97
N TRP A 129 10.11 16.10 -1.29
CA TRP A 129 10.59 15.08 -0.35
C TRP A 129 11.87 14.39 -0.84
N THR A 130 12.92 14.43 -0.04
CA THR A 130 14.23 13.83 -0.38
C THR A 130 14.67 12.73 0.60
N ARG A 131 13.81 12.40 1.59
CA ARG A 131 14.15 11.51 2.70
C ARG A 131 13.62 10.09 2.47
N SER A 132 14.13 9.14 3.26
CA SER A 132 13.59 7.78 3.31
C SER A 132 12.17 7.74 3.89
N VAL A 133 11.45 6.67 3.57
CA VAL A 133 10.10 6.41 4.07
C VAL A 133 10.20 5.47 5.26
N ASN A 134 9.93 5.97 6.46
CA ASN A 134 9.89 5.14 7.67
C ASN A 134 8.54 4.40 7.80
N LYS A 135 8.44 3.50 8.78
CA LYS A 135 7.24 2.67 8.99
C LYS A 135 5.99 3.50 9.30
N ASP A 136 6.16 4.60 10.02
CA ASP A 136 5.05 5.44 10.44
C ASP A 136 4.44 6.19 9.24
N MET A 137 5.28 6.91 8.49
CA MET A 137 4.92 7.53 7.22
C MET A 137 4.26 6.53 6.26
N TRP A 138 4.84 5.34 6.10
CA TRP A 138 4.26 4.29 5.26
C TRP A 138 2.83 3.96 5.69
N ASN A 139 2.60 3.68 6.98
CA ASN A 139 1.28 3.31 7.49
C ASN A 139 0.28 4.47 7.39
N MET A 140 0.70 5.69 7.71
CA MET A 140 -0.16 6.87 7.66
C MET A 140 -0.52 7.26 6.22
N THR A 141 0.35 6.99 5.24
CA THR A 141 0.02 7.14 3.81
C THR A 141 -1.17 6.27 3.43
N HIS A 142 -1.26 5.03 3.95
CA HIS A 142 -2.40 4.16 3.71
C HIS A 142 -3.68 4.65 4.40
N GLU A 143 -3.59 5.09 5.66
CA GLU A 143 -4.74 5.69 6.37
C GLU A 143 -5.26 6.92 5.60
N PHE A 144 -4.35 7.78 5.13
CA PHE A 144 -4.70 8.94 4.31
C PHE A 144 -5.32 8.51 2.97
N ALA A 145 -4.79 7.47 2.33
CA ALA A 145 -5.32 6.97 1.07
C ALA A 145 -6.78 6.49 1.21
N VAL A 146 -7.08 5.71 2.25
CA VAL A 146 -8.45 5.25 2.53
C VAL A 146 -9.40 6.42 2.80
N LYS A 147 -8.96 7.41 3.59
CA LYS A 147 -9.78 8.58 3.92
C LYS A 147 -10.03 9.49 2.72
N SER A 148 -9.01 9.76 1.89
CA SER A 148 -9.15 10.59 0.67
C SER A 148 -9.99 9.95 -0.43
N LEU A 149 -10.06 8.62 -0.49
CA LEU A 149 -11.02 7.91 -1.35
C LEU A 149 -12.48 8.10 -0.92
N SER A 150 -12.71 8.37 0.36
CA SER A 150 -14.05 8.54 0.94
C SER A 150 -14.47 10.01 1.01
N ASP A 151 -13.50 10.92 1.13
CA ASP A 151 -13.70 12.35 1.25
C ASP A 151 -12.57 13.10 0.53
N GLU A 152 -12.86 13.57 -0.69
CA GLU A 152 -11.90 14.32 -1.49
C GLU A 152 -11.69 15.76 -1.00
N SER A 153 -12.56 16.27 -0.12
CA SER A 153 -12.42 17.60 0.48
C SER A 153 -11.33 17.66 1.55
N LEU A 154 -10.76 16.50 1.93
CA LEU A 154 -9.76 16.36 2.97
C LEU A 154 -10.23 16.90 4.34
N SER A 155 -11.54 16.91 4.61
CA SER A 155 -12.12 17.42 5.87
C SER A 155 -11.72 16.60 7.10
N PHE A 156 -11.25 15.37 6.88
CA PHE A 156 -10.72 14.49 7.93
C PHE A 156 -9.33 14.90 8.45
N TRP A 157 -8.64 15.81 7.75
CA TRP A 157 -7.31 16.28 8.13
C TRP A 157 -7.40 17.61 8.88
N ASN A 158 -6.55 17.77 9.89
CA ASN A 158 -6.29 19.02 10.59
C ASN A 158 -4.81 19.09 10.98
N GLU A 159 -4.27 20.31 11.05
CA GLU A 159 -2.85 20.58 11.31
C GLU A 159 -2.39 20.18 12.72
N ASP A 160 -3.30 20.22 13.70
CA ASP A 160 -3.06 19.76 15.08
C ASP A 160 -3.20 18.23 15.23
N GLY A 161 -3.42 17.52 14.12
CA GLY A 161 -3.65 16.10 14.08
C GLY A 161 -2.38 15.29 14.30
N ALA A 162 -2.54 14.00 14.61
CA ALA A 162 -1.42 13.08 14.75
C ALA A 162 -0.88 12.56 13.39
N TRP A 163 -0.91 13.40 12.35
CA TRP A 163 -0.36 13.05 11.04
C TRP A 163 1.15 13.28 11.02
N PRO A 164 1.92 12.51 10.23
CA PRO A 164 3.33 12.82 10.01
C PRO A 164 3.45 14.09 9.17
N SER A 165 4.46 14.93 9.44
CA SER A 165 4.64 16.22 8.77
C SER A 165 4.60 16.16 7.24
N VAL A 166 5.05 15.06 6.63
CA VAL A 166 5.00 14.86 5.18
C VAL A 166 3.58 14.76 4.61
N ILE A 167 2.61 14.31 5.42
CA ILE A 167 1.19 14.31 5.06
C ILE A 167 0.62 15.72 5.21
N ASP A 168 1.03 16.47 6.23
CA ASP A 168 0.64 17.87 6.42
C ASP A 168 1.12 18.73 5.23
N ASP A 169 2.41 18.62 4.90
CA ASP A 169 3.04 19.26 3.73
C ASP A 169 2.32 18.87 2.42
N PHE A 170 1.85 17.63 2.31
CA PHE A 170 1.11 17.16 1.14
C PHE A 170 -0.29 17.76 1.04
N VAL A 171 -1.02 17.89 2.16
CA VAL A 171 -2.32 18.54 2.18
C VAL A 171 -2.19 20.01 1.82
N GLU A 172 -1.20 20.72 2.36
CA GLU A 172 -0.90 22.10 1.98
C GLU A 172 -0.61 22.22 0.49
N TRP A 173 0.26 21.36 -0.05
CA TRP A 173 0.59 21.31 -1.47
C TRP A 173 -0.63 21.04 -2.37
N CYS A 174 -1.56 20.19 -1.91
CA CYS A 174 -2.84 19.97 -2.61
C CYS A 174 -3.71 21.24 -2.60
N ARG A 175 -3.83 21.92 -1.46
CA ARG A 175 -4.65 23.13 -1.30
C ARG A 175 -4.14 24.31 -2.13
N GLU A 176 -2.83 24.46 -2.26
CA GLU A 176 -2.20 25.44 -3.18
C GLU A 176 -2.63 25.22 -4.64
N LYS A 177 -2.94 23.97 -5.01
CA LYS A 177 -3.43 23.57 -6.33
C LYS A 177 -4.96 23.55 -6.46
N GLY A 178 -5.68 23.98 -5.41
CA GLY A 178 -7.14 23.98 -5.38
C GLY A 178 -7.77 22.61 -5.10
N ILE A 179 -7.00 21.62 -4.64
CA ILE A 179 -7.49 20.28 -4.28
C ILE A 179 -7.78 20.26 -2.78
N GLY A 180 -8.86 19.58 -2.36
CA GLY A 180 -9.21 19.47 -0.94
C GLY A 180 -9.71 20.78 -0.31
N LYS A 181 -10.28 21.68 -1.12
CA LYS A 181 -11.09 22.80 -0.63
C LYS A 181 -12.55 22.36 -0.62
N ALA A 182 -13.25 22.58 0.49
CA ALA A 182 -14.70 22.62 0.46
C ALA A 182 -15.11 23.84 -0.39
N ASP A 183 -16.02 23.65 -1.35
CA ASP A 183 -16.58 24.76 -2.11
C ASP A 183 -17.10 25.84 -1.14
N GLY A 184 -16.56 27.06 -1.28
CA GLY A 184 -17.11 28.33 -0.82
C GLY A 184 -17.76 28.39 0.57
N MET A 185 -17.00 28.82 1.58
CA MET A 185 -17.45 30.02 2.30
C MET A 185 -16.83 31.22 1.61
N ASP A 186 -17.46 31.65 0.51
CA ASP A 186 -17.43 33.07 0.17
C ASP A 186 -18.13 33.78 1.34
N VAL A 187 -17.33 34.30 2.28
CA VAL A 187 -17.78 35.38 3.15
C VAL A 187 -17.88 36.61 2.25
N ASP A 188 -19.02 36.75 1.58
CA ASP A 188 -19.44 38.02 0.98
C ASP A 188 -19.56 39.07 2.10
N ASN A 189 -18.75 40.12 1.95
CA ASN A 189 -18.75 41.45 2.60
C ASN A 189 -18.54 41.57 4.12
#